data_AF-A0AAV5H3L2-F1
#
_entry.id   AF-A0AAV5H3L2-F1
#
_cell.length_a   1.000
_cell.length_b   1.000
_cell.length_c   1.000
_cell.angle_alpha   90.00
_cell.angle_beta   90.00
_cell.angle_gamma   90.00
#
_symmetry.space_group_name_H-M   'P 1'
#
loop_
_entity.id
_entity.type
_entity.pdbx_description
1 polymer ?
#
loop_
_entity_poly.entity_id
_entity_poly.type
_entity_poly.pdbx_seq_one_letter_code
_entity_poly.pdbx_strand_id
1 'polypeptide(L)'
;MLFLGTTFFSGSHTLDPPAVHVSPITEIKLTNGTFDHLYVSKNAEEPIESTHNEWNGDTLLSAPFDDSLDAGNSGFSLRNTDIMVVKCREKGSMDWMTIHTKTINTIDDFKMLYFYRYARGDTDYEFMLASTCNGIENSYVTKEVHSSFNGFFLVNQDNAVGTIYNLDGCDTTRTVSGEAVNLLNSQYAKVISNGAFNYDTGTVTGVFLKSDTRDCIVDLAGGVQLRKDFIDFLTDKKPKILKWDDGRIWMIQIVGTPTDTEEGHKDLRKITFQFAQTGDVNDPQSLYINGLSPVGVGWW
;
A
#
# COMPACT_ATOMS: atom_id res chain seq x y z
N MET A 1 55.04 -2.09 14.63
CA MET A 1 56.14 -2.58 15.49
C MET A 1 55.58 -2.71 16.90
N LEU A 2 55.24 -3.94 17.32
CA LEU A 2 54.67 -4.20 18.64
C LEU A 2 55.83 -4.53 19.58
N PHE A 3 56.11 -3.67 20.57
CA PHE A 3 57.03 -4.01 21.65
C PHE A 3 56.32 -5.00 22.58
N LEU A 4 56.55 -6.30 22.38
CA LEU A 4 56.21 -7.31 23.38
C LEU A 4 57.24 -7.22 24.50
N GLY A 5 57.10 -6.18 25.32
CA GLY A 5 57.80 -6.00 26.58
C GLY A 5 57.40 -7.10 27.54
N THR A 6 58.14 -8.20 27.55
CA THR A 6 58.23 -9.10 28.70
C THR A 6 58.94 -8.30 29.81
N THR A 7 58.15 -7.59 30.61
CA THR A 7 58.65 -6.89 31.79
C THR A 7 59.19 -7.90 32.81
N PHE A 8 60.11 -7.45 33.67
CA PHE A 8 60.88 -8.22 34.65
C PHE A 8 60.03 -8.99 35.72
N PHE A 9 58.70 -8.96 35.59
CA PHE A 9 57.71 -9.63 36.44
C PHE A 9 56.64 -10.43 35.65
N SER A 10 56.86 -10.77 34.37
CA SER A 10 55.92 -11.59 33.61
C SER A 10 55.99 -13.06 34.04
N GLY A 11 54.89 -13.59 34.58
CA GLY A 11 54.72 -15.02 34.89
C GLY A 11 54.40 -15.84 33.63
N SER A 12 54.47 -17.16 33.73
CA SER A 12 54.27 -18.10 32.61
C SER A 12 52.93 -17.96 31.87
N HIS A 13 51.94 -17.32 32.50
CA HIS A 13 50.58 -17.17 31.99
C HIS A 13 50.21 -15.71 31.63
N THR A 14 51.19 -14.79 31.54
CA THR A 14 50.93 -13.36 31.27
C THR A 14 50.35 -13.10 29.87
N LEU A 15 50.47 -14.06 28.94
CA LEU A 15 49.89 -14.00 27.59
C LEU A 15 48.71 -14.96 27.41
N ASP A 16 48.30 -15.65 28.48
CA ASP A 16 47.17 -16.55 28.38
C ASP A 16 45.91 -15.69 28.19
N PRO A 17 45.10 -15.95 27.15
CA PRO A 17 43.81 -15.29 27.04
C PRO A 17 43.02 -15.60 28.31
N PRO A 18 42.36 -14.60 28.92
CA PRO A 18 41.54 -14.86 30.10
C PRO A 18 40.53 -15.95 29.74
N ALA A 19 40.41 -16.97 30.60
CA ALA A 19 39.43 -18.03 30.45
C ALA A 19 38.01 -17.49 30.75
N VAL A 20 37.50 -16.64 29.85
CA VAL A 20 36.16 -16.07 29.92
C VAL A 20 35.21 -16.88 29.03
N HIS A 21 35.11 -18.18 29.29
CA HIS A 21 34.03 -18.98 28.71
C HIS A 21 32.83 -18.90 29.64
N VAL A 22 31.98 -17.89 29.44
CA VAL A 22 30.67 -17.84 30.10
C VAL A 22 29.74 -18.74 29.31
N SER A 23 29.32 -19.85 29.91
CA SER A 23 28.30 -20.71 29.29
C SER A 23 27.01 -19.91 29.11
N PRO A 24 26.33 -20.03 27.95
CA PRO A 24 25.09 -19.31 27.72
C PRO A 24 24.02 -19.77 28.71
N ILE A 25 23.27 -18.80 29.26
CA ILE A 25 22.06 -19.08 30.02
C ILE A 25 21.01 -19.56 29.03
N THR A 26 20.48 -20.78 29.26
CA THR A 26 19.50 -21.43 28.36
C THR A 26 18.15 -21.64 29.02
N GLU A 27 18.07 -21.59 30.36
CA GLU A 27 16.84 -21.78 31.13
C GLU A 27 16.82 -20.86 32.34
N ILE A 28 15.67 -20.25 32.61
CA ILE A 28 15.36 -19.52 33.84
C ILE A 28 14.09 -20.15 34.42
N LYS A 29 14.15 -20.57 35.69
CA LYS A 29 13.03 -21.23 36.37
C LYS A 29 12.67 -20.48 37.64
N LEU A 30 11.45 -19.98 37.69
CA LEU A 30 10.86 -19.32 38.86
C LEU A 30 9.90 -20.30 39.55
N THR A 31 10.05 -20.52 40.86
CA THR A 31 9.19 -21.43 41.64
C THR A 31 8.94 -20.90 43.04
N ASN A 32 7.76 -21.18 43.60
CA ASN A 32 7.40 -20.89 45.01
C ASN A 32 7.57 -19.42 45.42
N GLY A 33 7.06 -18.49 44.62
CA GLY A 33 7.05 -17.06 44.94
C GLY A 33 6.02 -16.28 44.12
N THR A 34 5.72 -15.06 44.56
CA THR A 34 5.01 -14.05 43.76
C THR A 34 6.07 -13.19 43.09
N PHE A 35 6.05 -13.15 41.77
CA PHE A 35 6.99 -12.37 40.97
C PHE A 35 6.21 -11.27 40.26
N ASP A 36 6.75 -10.06 40.32
CA ASP A 36 6.17 -8.89 39.66
C ASP A 36 6.66 -8.83 38.20
N HIS A 37 7.96 -8.95 37.97
CA HIS A 37 8.54 -8.84 36.62
C HIS A 37 9.79 -9.72 36.48
N LEU A 38 9.91 -10.43 35.35
CA LEU A 38 11.16 -11.02 34.89
C LEU A 38 11.71 -10.24 33.68
N TYR A 39 12.86 -9.58 33.84
CA TYR A 39 13.56 -8.85 32.77
C TYR A 39 14.96 -9.44 32.55
N VAL A 40 15.36 -9.58 31.27
CA VAL A 40 16.66 -10.11 30.84
C VAL A 40 17.18 -9.27 29.67
N SER A 41 18.38 -8.72 29.82
CA SER A 41 19.09 -7.93 28.79
C SER A 41 20.49 -8.49 28.54
N LYS A 42 21.03 -8.27 27.33
CA LYS A 42 22.44 -8.50 27.01
C LYS A 42 23.35 -7.42 27.58
N ASN A 43 22.80 -6.25 27.89
CA ASN A 43 23.58 -5.12 28.38
C ASN A 43 23.76 -5.21 29.91
N ALA A 44 24.99 -5.55 30.33
CA ALA A 44 25.33 -5.65 31.75
C ALA A 44 25.47 -4.30 32.47
N GLU A 45 25.51 -3.19 31.72
CA GLU A 45 25.64 -1.83 32.26
C GLU A 45 24.28 -1.11 32.34
N GLU A 46 23.19 -1.76 31.92
CA GLU A 46 21.85 -1.18 31.92
C GLU A 46 21.33 -0.99 33.35
N PRO A 47 20.88 0.22 33.73
CA PRO A 47 20.26 0.43 35.03
C PRO A 47 18.91 -0.32 35.08
N ILE A 48 18.74 -1.17 36.09
CA ILE A 48 17.51 -1.95 36.29
C ILE A 48 16.49 -1.07 37.02
N GLU A 49 15.37 -0.76 36.37
CA GLU A 49 14.22 -0.13 37.00
C GLU A 49 13.20 -1.17 37.49
N SER A 50 12.35 -0.79 38.45
CA SER A 50 11.43 -1.70 39.14
C SER A 50 10.40 -2.36 38.22
N THR A 51 10.12 -1.80 37.05
CA THR A 51 9.10 -2.29 36.11
C THR A 51 9.57 -2.24 34.66
N HIS A 52 10.86 -2.45 34.38
CA HIS A 52 11.55 -2.20 33.10
C HIS A 52 10.75 -2.65 31.85
N ASN A 53 9.89 -1.76 31.34
CA ASN A 53 8.86 -2.08 30.34
C ASN A 53 9.28 -1.72 28.91
N GLU A 54 10.45 -1.11 28.73
CA GLU A 54 10.98 -0.72 27.43
C GLU A 54 11.72 -1.90 26.78
N TRP A 55 11.29 -2.27 25.56
CA TRP A 55 11.99 -3.27 24.76
C TRP A 55 13.02 -2.58 23.85
N ASN A 56 14.30 -2.91 24.05
CA ASN A 56 15.40 -2.42 23.21
C ASN A 56 16.11 -3.56 22.47
N GLY A 57 17.15 -3.25 21.69
CA GLY A 57 17.91 -4.25 20.91
C GLY A 57 18.66 -5.28 21.76
N ASP A 58 18.90 -4.97 23.03
CA ASP A 58 19.60 -5.85 23.97
C ASP A 58 18.63 -6.68 24.83
N THR A 59 17.35 -6.33 24.84
CA THR A 59 16.31 -7.05 25.59
C THR A 59 16.12 -8.46 25.00
N LEU A 60 16.34 -9.46 25.84
CA LEU A 60 16.15 -10.88 25.53
C LEU A 60 14.77 -11.36 25.95
N LEU A 61 14.30 -10.91 27.11
CA LEU A 61 13.05 -11.34 27.71
C LEU A 61 12.53 -10.25 28.66
N SER A 62 11.23 -9.95 28.58
CA SER A 62 10.56 -9.03 29.51
C SER A 62 9.13 -9.52 29.76
N ALA A 63 8.89 -10.11 30.93
CA ALA A 63 7.62 -10.65 31.37
C ALA A 63 7.13 -9.93 32.64
N PRO A 64 6.27 -8.91 32.52
CA PRO A 64 5.72 -8.16 33.65
C PRO A 64 4.61 -8.90 34.41
N PHE A 65 4.26 -10.13 34.00
CA PHE A 65 3.25 -10.99 34.66
C PHE A 65 1.86 -10.35 34.92
N ASP A 66 1.55 -9.24 34.27
CA ASP A 66 0.24 -8.56 34.25
C ASP A 66 -0.79 -9.39 33.47
N ASP A 67 -1.39 -10.39 34.12
CA ASP A 67 -2.40 -11.33 33.59
C ASP A 67 -1.94 -12.16 32.36
N SER A 68 -0.66 -12.12 32.01
CA SER A 68 -0.06 -12.86 30.88
C SER A 68 1.34 -13.39 31.22
N LEU A 69 1.72 -14.50 30.58
CA LEU A 69 3.08 -15.06 30.60
C LEU A 69 3.93 -14.59 29.40
N ASP A 70 3.42 -13.64 28.62
CA ASP A 70 4.14 -13.10 27.47
C ASP A 70 5.42 -12.39 27.91
N ALA A 71 6.53 -12.90 27.36
CA ALA A 71 7.87 -12.51 27.73
C ALA A 71 8.65 -11.90 26.54
N GLY A 72 7.99 -11.82 25.37
CA GLY A 72 8.59 -11.44 24.10
C GLY A 72 8.11 -10.07 23.61
N ASN A 73 8.66 -9.63 22.48
CA ASN A 73 8.33 -8.34 21.87
C ASN A 73 6.87 -8.22 21.37
N SER A 74 6.15 -9.34 21.21
CA SER A 74 4.74 -9.33 20.76
C SER A 74 3.81 -8.65 21.75
N GLY A 75 3.95 -8.91 23.05
CA GLY A 75 3.19 -8.23 24.10
C GLY A 75 3.53 -6.74 24.19
N PHE A 76 4.81 -6.37 24.06
CA PHE A 76 5.25 -4.98 23.99
C PHE A 76 4.66 -4.25 22.77
N SER A 77 4.68 -4.88 21.60
CA SER A 77 4.13 -4.31 20.36
C SER A 77 2.62 -4.08 20.46
N LEU A 78 1.88 -5.00 21.10
CA LEU A 78 0.44 -4.87 21.34
C LEU A 78 0.11 -3.70 22.27
N ARG A 79 0.88 -3.52 23.37
CA ARG A 79 0.66 -2.41 24.31
C ARG A 79 0.94 -1.02 23.71
N ASN A 80 1.81 -0.97 22.71
CA ASN A 80 2.29 0.27 22.10
C ASN A 80 1.76 0.50 20.67
N THR A 81 0.69 -0.21 20.28
CA THR A 81 0.07 -0.06 18.96
C THR A 81 -1.45 -0.16 19.06
N ASP A 82 -2.14 0.95 18.82
CA ASP A 82 -3.60 0.97 18.72
C ASP A 82 -4.05 0.70 17.27
N ILE A 83 -3.35 1.29 16.31
CA ILE A 83 -3.72 1.26 14.89
C ILE A 83 -2.45 1.11 14.05
N MET A 84 -2.51 0.20 13.09
CA MET A 84 -1.54 0.11 12.01
C MET A 84 -2.04 0.90 10.81
N VAL A 85 -1.16 1.74 10.27
CA VAL A 85 -1.44 2.64 9.15
C VAL A 85 -0.54 2.25 8.00
N VAL A 86 -1.13 2.00 6.84
CA VAL A 86 -0.42 1.78 5.59
C VAL A 86 -0.56 3.03 4.75
N LYS A 87 0.57 3.62 4.37
CA LYS A 87 0.64 4.78 3.49
C LYS A 87 1.37 4.44 2.20
N CYS A 88 1.04 5.18 1.15
CA CYS A 88 1.64 5.04 -0.17
C CYS A 88 1.95 6.43 -0.71
N ARG A 89 3.06 6.55 -1.45
CA ARG A 89 3.35 7.72 -2.27
C ARG A 89 4.12 7.30 -3.52
N GLU A 90 4.07 8.13 -4.54
CA GLU A 90 4.98 8.00 -5.67
C GLU A 90 6.38 8.43 -5.25
N LYS A 91 7.38 7.69 -5.73
CA LYS A 91 8.77 7.95 -5.37
C LYS A 91 9.16 9.35 -5.83
N GLY A 92 9.66 10.16 -4.89
CA GLY A 92 9.99 11.57 -5.12
C GLY A 92 8.86 12.56 -4.77
N SER A 93 7.64 12.09 -4.51
CA SER A 93 6.60 12.91 -3.90
C SER A 93 6.86 13.13 -2.40
N MET A 94 6.38 14.25 -1.86
CA MET A 94 6.43 14.53 -0.42
C MET A 94 5.14 14.10 0.29
N ASP A 95 4.04 13.99 -0.44
CA ASP A 95 2.71 13.76 0.12
C ASP A 95 2.44 12.26 0.25
N TRP A 96 2.26 11.81 1.49
CA TRP A 96 1.86 10.44 1.81
C TRP A 96 0.35 10.31 1.85
N MET A 97 -0.19 9.35 1.11
CA MET A 97 -1.60 8.99 1.17
C MET A 97 -1.81 7.80 2.08
N THR A 98 -2.71 7.90 3.05
CA THR A 98 -3.17 6.74 3.82
C THR A 98 -4.06 5.86 2.95
N ILE A 99 -3.66 4.60 2.74
CA ILE A 99 -4.37 3.65 1.87
C ILE A 99 -5.09 2.55 2.63
N HIS A 100 -4.71 2.28 3.88
CA HIS A 100 -5.36 1.30 4.73
C HIS A 100 -5.07 1.59 6.21
N THR A 101 -6.03 1.30 7.08
CA THR A 101 -5.87 1.34 8.53
C THR A 101 -6.47 0.09 9.15
N LYS A 102 -5.82 -0.44 10.19
CA LYS A 102 -6.27 -1.62 10.92
C LYS A 102 -6.07 -1.40 12.42
N THR A 103 -7.18 -1.42 13.17
CA THR A 103 -7.14 -1.40 14.64
C THR A 103 -6.58 -2.71 15.17
N ILE A 104 -5.69 -2.61 16.16
CA ILE A 104 -5.02 -3.72 16.82
C ILE A 104 -5.62 -3.86 18.22
N ASN A 105 -6.28 -4.98 18.49
CA ASN A 105 -6.77 -5.31 19.84
C ASN A 105 -6.09 -6.58 20.39
N THR A 106 -5.62 -7.44 19.48
CA THR A 106 -4.99 -8.73 19.80
C THR A 106 -3.73 -8.92 18.96
N ILE A 107 -2.86 -9.84 19.39
CA ILE A 107 -1.65 -10.21 18.63
C ILE A 107 -2.01 -10.70 17.21
N ASP A 108 -3.16 -11.37 17.05
CA ASP A 108 -3.58 -11.86 15.74
C ASP A 108 -3.97 -10.74 14.76
N ASP A 109 -4.32 -9.53 15.24
CA ASP A 109 -4.66 -8.41 14.37
C ASP A 109 -3.47 -7.88 13.56
N PHE A 110 -2.23 -8.21 13.97
CA PHE A 110 -1.03 -7.91 13.18
C PHE A 110 -0.95 -8.72 11.88
N LYS A 111 -1.73 -9.81 11.74
CA LYS A 111 -1.85 -10.57 10.49
C LYS A 111 -2.80 -9.85 9.55
N MET A 112 -2.25 -8.93 8.76
CA MET A 112 -3.01 -8.19 7.75
C MET A 112 -2.58 -8.50 6.32
N LEU A 113 -3.56 -8.52 5.42
CA LEU A 113 -3.36 -8.60 3.97
C LEU A 113 -4.23 -7.53 3.32
N TYR A 114 -3.60 -6.63 2.57
CA TYR A 114 -4.28 -5.58 1.83
C TYR A 114 -3.75 -5.50 0.41
N PHE A 115 -4.66 -5.41 -0.55
CA PHE A 115 -4.33 -5.29 -1.97
C PHE A 115 -4.54 -3.85 -2.42
N TYR A 116 -3.44 -3.11 -2.59
CA TYR A 116 -3.48 -1.78 -3.20
C TYR A 116 -3.53 -1.90 -4.73
N ARG A 117 -4.63 -1.46 -5.36
CA ARG A 117 -4.87 -1.68 -6.79
C ARG A 117 -4.69 -0.43 -7.66
N TYR A 118 -4.45 0.73 -7.04
CA TYR A 118 -4.47 2.04 -7.71
C TYR A 118 -3.09 2.57 -8.10
N ALA A 119 -2.05 1.76 -7.96
CA ALA A 119 -0.73 2.08 -8.51
C ALA A 119 -0.81 2.16 -10.04
N ARG A 120 -0.30 3.27 -10.61
CA ARG A 120 -0.22 3.50 -12.06
C ARG A 120 0.88 2.62 -12.68
N GLY A 121 0.83 2.42 -14.00
CA GLY A 121 1.84 1.64 -14.73
C GLY A 121 3.20 2.35 -14.78
N ASP A 122 4.26 1.56 -14.94
CA ASP A 122 5.66 2.01 -15.08
C ASP A 122 6.07 3.10 -14.08
N THR A 123 5.72 2.92 -12.80
CA THR A 123 5.95 3.94 -11.76
C THR A 123 6.46 3.30 -10.47
N ASP A 124 7.45 3.97 -9.87
CA ASP A 124 8.00 3.61 -8.56
C ASP A 124 7.16 4.21 -7.43
N TYR A 125 6.83 3.37 -6.46
CA TYR A 125 6.08 3.74 -5.26
C TYR A 125 6.89 3.42 -4.00
N GLU A 126 6.68 4.22 -2.97
CA GLU A 126 7.12 3.93 -1.62
C GLU A 126 5.90 3.60 -0.75
N PHE A 127 5.94 2.45 -0.11
CA PHE A 127 4.94 2.01 0.86
C PHE A 127 5.52 2.11 2.25
N MET A 128 4.76 2.71 3.16
CA MET A 128 5.11 2.85 4.56
C MET A 128 4.11 2.08 5.41
N LEU A 129 4.63 1.25 6.30
CA LEU A 129 3.86 0.64 7.38
C LEU A 129 4.27 1.32 8.68
N ALA A 130 3.33 2.00 9.32
CA ALA A 130 3.54 2.70 10.58
C ALA A 130 2.57 2.19 11.65
N SER A 131 3.04 2.12 12.89
CA SER A 131 2.20 1.89 14.07
C SER A 131 1.87 3.22 14.73
N THR A 132 0.65 3.40 15.22
CA THR A 132 0.26 4.56 16.03
C THR A 132 -0.19 4.13 17.43
N CYS A 133 0.15 4.92 18.44
CA CYS A 133 -0.29 4.75 19.83
C CYS A 133 -0.75 6.11 20.37
N ASN A 134 -1.95 6.19 20.93
CA ASN A 134 -2.58 7.41 21.43
C ASN A 134 -2.57 8.57 20.40
N GLY A 135 -2.73 8.25 19.11
CA GLY A 135 -2.71 9.21 18.02
C GLY A 135 -1.31 9.71 17.62
N ILE A 136 -0.24 9.19 18.22
CA ILE A 136 1.14 9.49 17.84
C ILE A 136 1.69 8.35 16.98
N GLU A 137 2.30 8.70 15.85
CA GLU A 137 2.98 7.76 14.97
C GLU A 137 4.34 7.36 15.56
N ASN A 138 4.55 6.06 15.72
CA ASN A 138 5.77 5.46 16.25
C ASN A 138 6.72 5.08 15.10
N SER A 139 7.45 3.98 15.26
CA SER A 139 8.33 3.44 14.23
C SER A 139 7.56 3.10 12.95
N TYR A 140 8.24 3.29 11.83
CA TYR A 140 7.74 2.94 10.51
C TYR A 140 8.79 2.17 9.72
N VAL A 141 8.30 1.34 8.80
CA VAL A 141 9.13 0.64 7.82
C VAL A 141 8.67 1.06 6.43
N THR A 142 9.63 1.47 5.60
CA THR A 142 9.37 1.85 4.22
C THR A 142 9.94 0.82 3.26
N LYS A 143 9.22 0.53 2.17
CA LYS A 143 9.66 -0.33 1.06
C LYS A 143 9.32 0.31 -0.27
N GLU A 144 10.24 0.17 -1.22
CA GLU A 144 10.04 0.58 -2.60
C GLU A 144 9.45 -0.58 -3.42
N VAL A 145 8.51 -0.26 -4.30
CA VAL A 145 7.87 -1.21 -5.23
C VAL A 145 7.71 -0.54 -6.58
N HIS A 146 8.15 -1.23 -7.64
CA HIS A 146 7.91 -0.80 -9.01
C HIS A 146 6.62 -1.44 -9.54
N SER A 147 5.68 -0.63 -10.01
CA SER A 147 4.42 -1.07 -10.59
C SER A 147 4.56 -1.23 -12.11
N SER A 148 4.46 -2.46 -12.61
CA SER A 148 4.51 -2.79 -14.03
C SER A 148 3.44 -3.82 -14.38
N PHE A 149 2.68 -3.55 -15.44
CA PHE A 149 1.65 -4.42 -16.00
C PHE A 149 1.46 -4.07 -17.48
N ASN A 150 0.73 -4.90 -18.23
CA ASN A 150 0.43 -4.65 -19.64
C ASN A 150 -1.05 -4.36 -19.83
N GLY A 151 -1.37 -3.54 -20.81
CA GLY A 151 -2.72 -3.16 -21.18
C GLY A 151 -3.39 -2.23 -20.19
N PHE A 152 -4.72 -2.32 -20.07
CA PHE A 152 -5.48 -1.47 -19.16
C PHE A 152 -6.28 -2.27 -18.16
N PHE A 153 -6.52 -1.64 -17.01
CA PHE A 153 -7.36 -2.17 -15.96
C PHE A 153 -8.36 -1.12 -15.50
N LEU A 154 -9.60 -1.59 -15.33
CA LEU A 154 -10.66 -0.87 -14.67
C LEU A 154 -10.86 -1.47 -13.28
N VAL A 155 -10.73 -0.63 -12.27
CA VAL A 155 -10.56 -1.06 -10.89
C VAL A 155 -11.57 -0.36 -10.00
N ASN A 156 -12.15 -1.08 -9.07
CA ASN A 156 -12.81 -0.51 -7.89
C ASN A 156 -12.18 -1.10 -6.62
N GLN A 157 -12.78 -0.84 -5.46
CA GLN A 157 -12.22 -1.30 -4.20
C GLN A 157 -12.04 -2.84 -4.13
N ASP A 158 -12.99 -3.59 -4.68
CA ASP A 158 -13.08 -5.04 -4.51
C ASP A 158 -12.50 -5.83 -5.70
N ASN A 159 -12.65 -5.28 -6.91
CA ASN A 159 -12.44 -5.97 -8.18
C ASN A 159 -11.53 -5.18 -9.11
N ALA A 160 -10.81 -5.91 -9.97
CA ALA A 160 -10.06 -5.36 -11.09
C ALA A 160 -10.37 -6.20 -12.33
N VAL A 161 -10.80 -5.55 -13.40
CA VAL A 161 -11.06 -6.19 -14.69
C VAL A 161 -10.31 -5.43 -15.77
N GLY A 162 -9.56 -6.13 -16.61
CA GLY A 162 -8.71 -5.51 -17.62
C GLY A 162 -8.48 -6.42 -18.81
N THR A 163 -7.86 -5.88 -19.83
CA THR A 163 -7.44 -6.64 -21.01
C THR A 163 -6.17 -6.08 -21.63
N ILE A 164 -5.47 -6.95 -22.36
CA ILE A 164 -4.26 -6.65 -23.13
C ILE A 164 -4.50 -6.75 -24.64
N TYR A 165 -5.70 -7.16 -25.06
CA TYR A 165 -5.98 -7.54 -26.44
C TYR A 165 -6.70 -6.41 -27.20
N ASN A 166 -6.21 -6.11 -28.41
CA ASN A 166 -6.78 -5.16 -29.36
C ASN A 166 -7.20 -3.83 -28.72
N LEU A 167 -6.27 -3.26 -27.94
CA LEU A 167 -6.48 -2.00 -27.27
C LEU A 167 -6.44 -0.84 -28.27
N ASP A 168 -7.35 0.12 -28.13
CA ASP A 168 -7.11 1.45 -28.67
C ASP A 168 -6.13 2.21 -27.76
N GLY A 169 -5.42 3.20 -28.29
CA GLY A 169 -4.45 3.97 -27.51
C GLY A 169 -5.06 4.79 -26.36
N CYS A 170 -6.38 4.68 -26.12
CA CYS A 170 -7.17 5.50 -25.22
C CYS A 170 -6.97 7.01 -25.48
N ASP A 171 -7.58 7.51 -26.56
CA ASP A 171 -7.56 8.94 -26.88
C ASP A 171 -8.43 9.72 -25.89
N THR A 172 -7.85 10.72 -25.25
CA THR A 172 -8.52 11.59 -24.27
C THR A 172 -8.66 13.01 -24.79
N THR A 173 -9.83 13.62 -24.57
CA THR A 173 -10.08 15.04 -24.80
C THR A 173 -10.26 15.75 -23.47
N ARG A 174 -9.41 16.75 -23.22
CA ARG A 174 -9.51 17.62 -22.05
C ARG A 174 -10.62 18.65 -22.27
N THR A 175 -11.65 18.58 -21.43
CA THR A 175 -12.76 19.55 -21.46
C THR A 175 -12.43 20.71 -20.52
N VAL A 176 -12.42 21.93 -21.05
CA VAL A 176 -12.20 23.17 -20.29
C VAL A 176 -13.33 24.17 -20.54
N SER A 177 -13.58 25.04 -19.56
CA SER A 177 -14.46 26.19 -19.75
C SER A 177 -13.70 27.36 -20.38
N GLY A 178 -14.24 27.91 -21.46
CA GLY A 178 -13.65 29.07 -22.13
C GLY A 178 -14.27 29.30 -23.50
N GLU A 179 -14.92 30.43 -23.70
CA GLU A 179 -15.42 30.86 -25.00
C GLU A 179 -14.68 32.14 -25.43
N ALA A 180 -14.15 32.13 -26.66
CA ALA A 180 -13.48 33.30 -27.22
C ALA A 180 -14.53 34.28 -27.76
N VAL A 181 -14.59 35.48 -27.19
CA VAL A 181 -15.49 36.54 -27.62
C VAL A 181 -14.69 37.62 -28.36
N ASN A 182 -15.15 37.92 -29.57
CA ASN A 182 -14.63 39.04 -30.36
C ASN A 182 -15.27 40.34 -29.87
N LEU A 183 -14.44 41.22 -29.30
CA LEU A 183 -14.89 42.53 -28.83
C LEU A 183 -14.74 43.58 -29.93
N LEU A 184 -15.66 44.54 -29.97
CA LEU A 184 -15.57 45.68 -30.87
C LEU A 184 -14.26 46.45 -30.60
N ASN A 185 -13.48 46.68 -31.67
CA ASN A 185 -12.22 47.43 -31.63
C ASN A 185 -11.07 46.78 -30.82
N SER A 186 -11.04 45.45 -30.72
CA SER A 186 -9.90 44.70 -30.15
C SER A 186 -9.16 43.89 -31.22
N GLN A 187 -7.82 43.94 -31.20
CA GLN A 187 -6.98 43.12 -32.09
C GLN A 187 -6.95 41.64 -31.68
N TYR A 188 -7.21 41.33 -30.41
CA TYR A 188 -7.15 39.98 -29.86
C TYR A 188 -8.47 39.62 -29.17
N ALA A 189 -8.92 38.38 -29.34
CA ALA A 189 -10.12 37.89 -28.66
C ALA A 189 -9.93 37.87 -27.14
N LYS A 190 -11.01 38.10 -26.38
CA LYS A 190 -11.02 37.84 -24.93
C LYS A 190 -11.70 36.51 -24.65
N VAL A 191 -11.12 35.73 -23.75
CA VAL A 191 -11.69 34.44 -23.32
C VAL A 191 -12.54 34.65 -22.06
N ILE A 192 -13.78 34.19 -22.10
CA ILE A 192 -14.69 34.18 -20.95
C ILE A 192 -14.83 32.74 -20.46
N SER A 193 -14.51 32.49 -19.19
CA SER A 193 -14.69 31.19 -18.55
C SER A 193 -15.69 31.32 -17.40
N ASN A 194 -16.88 30.73 -17.56
CA ASN A 194 -17.95 30.76 -16.55
C ASN A 194 -17.99 29.51 -15.65
N GLY A 195 -17.10 28.54 -15.89
CA GLY A 195 -16.98 27.33 -15.10
C GLY A 195 -15.55 27.14 -14.58
N ALA A 196 -15.38 26.15 -13.71
CA ALA A 196 -14.07 25.65 -13.28
C ALA A 196 -13.82 24.23 -13.81
N PHE A 197 -14.60 23.78 -14.80
CA PHE A 197 -14.51 22.43 -15.33
C PHE A 197 -13.17 22.23 -16.03
N ASN A 198 -12.42 21.22 -15.59
CA ASN A 198 -11.13 20.81 -16.14
C ASN A 198 -11.00 19.30 -15.94
N TYR A 199 -11.56 18.52 -16.84
CA TYR A 199 -11.64 17.06 -16.71
C TYR A 199 -11.43 16.37 -18.06
N ASP A 200 -10.86 15.18 -18.03
CA ASP A 200 -10.69 14.35 -19.24
C ASP A 200 -11.96 13.57 -19.56
N THR A 201 -12.27 13.48 -20.84
CA THR A 201 -13.22 12.51 -21.39
C THR A 201 -12.48 11.64 -22.37
N GLY A 202 -12.90 10.39 -22.53
CA GLY A 202 -12.24 9.48 -23.44
C GLY A 202 -13.12 8.33 -23.86
N THR A 203 -12.64 7.59 -24.84
CA THR A 203 -13.21 6.32 -25.27
C THR A 203 -12.14 5.26 -25.11
N VAL A 204 -12.52 4.11 -24.56
CA VAL A 204 -11.66 2.95 -24.42
C VAL A 204 -12.28 1.80 -25.17
N THR A 205 -11.44 1.06 -25.86
CA THR A 205 -11.82 -0.15 -26.55
C THR A 205 -10.84 -1.27 -26.30
N GLY A 206 -11.36 -2.47 -26.05
CA GLY A 206 -10.54 -3.67 -25.93
C GLY A 206 -11.33 -4.94 -26.18
N VAL A 207 -10.61 -6.03 -26.46
CA VAL A 207 -11.18 -7.36 -26.65
C VAL A 207 -11.07 -8.16 -25.36
N PHE A 208 -12.17 -8.79 -24.93
CA PHE A 208 -12.22 -9.53 -23.66
C PHE A 208 -12.26 -11.04 -23.92
N LEU A 209 -11.10 -11.67 -23.78
CA LEU A 209 -10.91 -13.10 -23.87
C LEU A 209 -10.54 -13.65 -22.51
N LYS A 210 -11.30 -14.66 -22.07
CA LYS A 210 -10.97 -15.40 -20.86
C LYS A 210 -9.87 -16.41 -21.20
N SER A 211 -8.79 -16.42 -20.45
CA SER A 211 -7.76 -17.46 -20.50
C SER A 211 -7.74 -18.24 -19.20
N ASP A 212 -7.38 -19.52 -19.29
CA ASP A 212 -7.01 -20.31 -18.11
C ASP A 212 -5.66 -19.79 -17.60
N THR A 213 -5.61 -19.45 -16.31
CA THR A 213 -4.44 -18.86 -15.64
C THR A 213 -3.27 -19.83 -15.53
N ARG A 214 -3.47 -21.13 -15.77
CA ARG A 214 -2.40 -22.15 -15.70
C ARG A 214 -1.73 -22.43 -17.03
N ASP A 215 -2.52 -22.53 -18.10
CA ASP A 215 -2.03 -23.03 -19.39
C ASP A 215 -2.10 -21.99 -20.52
N CYS A 216 -2.58 -20.76 -20.24
CA CYS A 216 -2.79 -19.69 -21.22
C CYS A 216 -3.71 -20.08 -22.39
N ILE A 217 -4.51 -21.15 -22.23
CA ILE A 217 -5.50 -21.59 -23.21
C ILE A 217 -6.74 -20.73 -23.08
N VAL A 218 -7.31 -20.29 -24.21
CA VAL A 218 -8.54 -19.49 -24.22
C VAL A 218 -9.72 -20.34 -23.76
N ASP A 219 -10.37 -19.94 -22.67
CA ASP A 219 -11.62 -20.51 -22.18
C ASP A 219 -12.79 -19.87 -22.94
N LEU A 220 -13.15 -20.49 -24.07
CA LEU A 220 -14.26 -20.04 -24.90
C LEU A 220 -15.61 -20.10 -24.16
N ALA A 221 -15.81 -21.11 -23.30
CA ALA A 221 -17.08 -21.30 -22.59
C ALA A 221 -17.30 -20.21 -21.54
N GLY A 222 -16.26 -19.84 -20.79
CA GLY A 222 -16.31 -18.78 -19.80
C GLY A 222 -16.25 -17.36 -20.37
N GLY A 223 -15.88 -17.19 -21.64
CA GLY A 223 -15.78 -15.87 -22.28
C GLY A 223 -17.09 -15.07 -22.30
N VAL A 224 -18.23 -15.75 -22.47
CA VAL A 224 -19.55 -15.08 -22.47
C VAL A 224 -19.85 -14.46 -21.10
N GLN A 225 -19.60 -15.21 -20.03
CA GLN A 225 -19.83 -14.74 -18.66
C GLN A 225 -18.90 -13.58 -18.31
N LEU A 226 -17.60 -13.68 -18.65
CA LEU A 226 -16.64 -12.59 -18.44
C LEU A 226 -17.11 -11.27 -19.06
N ARG A 227 -17.59 -11.32 -20.31
CA ARG A 227 -18.08 -10.13 -21.03
C ARG A 227 -19.35 -9.56 -20.41
N LYS A 228 -20.27 -10.43 -19.99
CA LYS A 228 -21.48 -10.01 -19.27
C LYS A 228 -21.12 -9.34 -17.95
N ASP A 229 -20.27 -9.96 -17.14
CA ASP A 229 -19.82 -9.42 -15.86
C ASP A 229 -19.09 -8.08 -16.04
N PHE A 230 -18.33 -7.93 -17.13
CA PHE A 230 -17.67 -6.66 -17.44
C PHE A 230 -18.66 -5.57 -17.86
N ILE A 231 -19.69 -5.88 -18.66
CA ILE A 231 -20.74 -4.91 -19.01
C ILE A 231 -21.55 -4.52 -17.76
N ASP A 232 -21.88 -5.49 -16.91
CA ASP A 232 -22.56 -5.25 -15.63
C ASP A 232 -21.66 -4.38 -14.73
N PHE A 233 -20.35 -4.63 -14.73
CA PHE A 233 -19.37 -3.81 -14.02
C PHE A 233 -19.32 -2.38 -14.58
N LEU A 234 -19.35 -2.18 -15.90
CA LEU A 234 -19.38 -0.84 -16.52
C LEU A 234 -20.68 -0.08 -16.21
N THR A 235 -21.79 -0.79 -16.03
CA THR A 235 -23.14 -0.21 -15.89
C THR A 235 -23.65 -0.15 -14.45
N ASP A 236 -22.83 -0.50 -13.46
CA ASP A 236 -23.16 -0.45 -12.02
C ASP A 236 -23.34 0.98 -11.47
N LYS A 237 -23.09 2.00 -12.30
CA LYS A 237 -23.17 3.44 -11.99
C LYS A 237 -22.20 3.92 -10.91
N LYS A 238 -21.23 3.08 -10.52
CA LYS A 238 -20.23 3.44 -9.51
C LYS A 238 -18.98 4.03 -10.17
N PRO A 239 -18.31 5.00 -9.53
CA PRO A 239 -16.99 5.46 -9.94
C PRO A 239 -15.96 4.32 -9.98
N LYS A 240 -14.97 4.45 -10.85
CA LYS A 240 -13.91 3.44 -11.09
C LYS A 240 -12.59 4.15 -11.34
N ILE A 241 -11.50 3.41 -11.20
CA ILE A 241 -10.17 3.86 -11.58
C ILE A 241 -9.77 3.16 -12.87
N LEU A 242 -9.55 3.93 -13.92
CA LEU A 242 -8.99 3.47 -15.18
C LEU A 242 -7.49 3.69 -15.11
N LYS A 243 -6.70 2.63 -15.31
CA LYS A 243 -5.24 2.71 -15.37
C LYS A 243 -4.70 2.00 -16.60
N TRP A 244 -3.63 2.57 -17.14
CA TRP A 244 -2.95 2.11 -18.34
C TRP A 244 -1.50 1.74 -18.02
N ASP A 245 -0.93 0.87 -18.83
CA ASP A 245 0.44 0.36 -18.66
C ASP A 245 1.52 1.43 -18.81
N ASP A 246 1.26 2.46 -19.62
CA ASP A 246 2.12 3.63 -19.83
C ASP A 246 2.10 4.68 -18.70
N GLY A 247 1.44 4.36 -17.58
CA GLY A 247 1.39 5.22 -16.40
C GLY A 247 0.22 6.21 -16.37
N ARG A 248 -0.63 6.27 -17.40
CA ARG A 248 -1.85 7.07 -17.33
C ARG A 248 -2.86 6.46 -16.35
N ILE A 249 -3.51 7.32 -15.56
CA ILE A 249 -4.50 6.92 -14.55
C ILE A 249 -5.57 7.99 -14.38
N TRP A 250 -6.83 7.58 -14.25
CA TRP A 250 -7.97 8.49 -14.05
C TRP A 250 -9.00 7.89 -13.11
N MET A 251 -9.61 8.73 -12.27
CA MET A 251 -10.86 8.40 -11.58
C MET A 251 -12.03 8.79 -12.48
N ILE A 252 -12.79 7.79 -12.92
CA ILE A 252 -13.77 7.93 -13.99
C ILE A 252 -15.16 7.45 -13.58
N GLN A 253 -16.15 7.94 -14.31
CA GLN A 253 -17.47 7.35 -14.38
C GLN A 253 -17.83 7.07 -15.83
N ILE A 254 -18.50 5.94 -16.06
CA ILE A 254 -18.92 5.53 -17.40
C ILE A 254 -20.06 6.44 -17.86
N VAL A 255 -19.91 6.98 -19.06
CA VAL A 255 -20.92 7.81 -19.73
C VAL A 255 -21.36 7.15 -21.02
N GLY A 256 -22.58 7.46 -21.46
CA GLY A 256 -23.14 6.84 -22.67
C GLY A 256 -23.50 5.37 -22.47
N THR A 257 -23.49 4.61 -23.57
CA THR A 257 -23.87 3.19 -23.59
C THR A 257 -22.68 2.35 -24.05
N PRO A 258 -22.14 1.46 -23.20
CA PRO A 258 -21.13 0.51 -23.63
C PRO A 258 -21.65 -0.35 -24.79
N THR A 259 -20.79 -0.62 -25.77
CA THR A 259 -21.12 -1.46 -26.92
C THR A 259 -20.31 -2.75 -26.87
N ASP A 260 -20.90 -3.85 -27.35
CA ASP A 260 -20.24 -5.14 -27.51
C ASP A 260 -20.45 -5.62 -28.95
N THR A 261 -19.37 -5.61 -29.73
CA THR A 261 -19.39 -5.87 -31.17
C THR A 261 -18.50 -7.05 -31.55
N GLU A 262 -18.87 -7.79 -32.59
CA GLU A 262 -18.07 -8.91 -33.09
C GLU A 262 -16.98 -8.40 -34.03
N GLU A 263 -15.75 -8.86 -33.82
CA GLU A 263 -14.59 -8.54 -34.67
C GLU A 263 -14.15 -9.80 -35.43
N GLY A 264 -14.93 -10.16 -36.46
CA GLY A 264 -14.62 -11.25 -37.41
C GLY A 264 -14.84 -12.68 -36.88
N HIS A 265 -14.90 -12.87 -35.56
CA HIS A 265 -15.22 -14.15 -34.94
C HIS A 265 -16.10 -13.95 -33.70
N LYS A 266 -17.09 -14.84 -33.49
CA LYS A 266 -18.07 -14.77 -32.37
C LYS A 266 -17.45 -14.62 -30.98
N ASP A 267 -16.23 -15.12 -30.79
CA ASP A 267 -15.51 -15.08 -29.51
C ASP A 267 -14.57 -13.86 -29.40
N LEU A 268 -14.23 -13.22 -30.53
CA LEU A 268 -13.51 -11.95 -30.60
C LEU A 268 -14.50 -10.81 -30.48
N ARG A 269 -14.87 -10.52 -29.24
CA ARG A 269 -15.85 -9.51 -28.89
C ARG A 269 -15.15 -8.28 -28.35
N LYS A 270 -15.40 -7.15 -29.02
CA LYS A 270 -14.80 -5.86 -28.77
C LYS A 270 -15.79 -5.01 -27.97
N ILE A 271 -15.37 -4.63 -26.77
CA ILE A 271 -16.17 -3.79 -25.88
C ILE A 271 -15.60 -2.38 -25.92
N THR A 272 -16.47 -1.42 -26.25
CA THR A 272 -16.14 0.02 -26.27
C THR A 272 -16.99 0.76 -25.27
N PHE A 273 -16.39 1.64 -24.48
CA PHE A 273 -17.11 2.49 -23.54
C PHE A 273 -16.51 3.90 -23.49
N GLN A 274 -17.36 4.86 -23.14
CA GLN A 274 -16.96 6.25 -22.96
C GLN A 274 -16.90 6.58 -21.47
N PHE A 275 -16.02 7.49 -21.11
CA PHE A 275 -15.86 7.91 -19.71
C PHE A 275 -15.69 9.41 -19.58
N ALA A 276 -16.05 9.91 -18.39
CA ALA A 276 -15.69 11.24 -17.93
C ALA A 276 -14.97 11.13 -16.58
N GLN A 277 -13.91 11.92 -16.41
CA GLN A 277 -13.19 12.01 -15.16
C GLN A 277 -14.04 12.71 -14.10
N THR A 278 -14.13 12.12 -12.91
CA THR A 278 -14.98 12.61 -11.80
C THR A 278 -14.20 13.07 -10.57
N GLY A 279 -12.87 12.97 -10.59
CA GLY A 279 -12.00 13.60 -9.60
C GLY A 279 -10.54 13.16 -9.71
N ASP A 280 -9.79 13.33 -8.62
CA ASP A 280 -8.37 13.01 -8.55
C ASP A 280 -8.13 11.68 -7.81
N VAL A 281 -7.28 10.83 -8.37
CA VAL A 281 -6.87 9.55 -7.78
C VAL A 281 -5.88 9.76 -6.64
N ASN A 282 -5.15 10.89 -6.64
CA ASN A 282 -4.16 11.22 -5.62
C ASN A 282 -4.77 12.00 -4.44
N ASP A 283 -6.07 12.28 -4.46
CA ASP A 283 -6.78 12.95 -3.36
C ASP A 283 -7.55 11.92 -2.51
N PRO A 284 -7.16 11.69 -1.24
CA PRO A 284 -7.85 10.76 -0.34
C PRO A 284 -9.33 11.11 -0.14
N GLN A 285 -9.67 12.40 -0.11
CA GLN A 285 -11.05 12.85 0.07
C GLN A 285 -11.91 12.46 -1.15
N SER A 286 -11.40 12.72 -2.35
CA SER A 286 -12.05 12.29 -3.60
C SER A 286 -12.28 10.78 -3.64
N LEU A 287 -11.28 9.97 -3.24
CA LEU A 287 -11.42 8.51 -3.19
C LEU A 287 -12.51 8.05 -2.21
N TYR A 288 -12.58 8.65 -1.02
CA TYR A 288 -13.59 8.29 -0.03
C TYR A 288 -15.01 8.67 -0.47
N ILE A 289 -15.21 9.90 -0.95
CA ILE A 289 -16.53 10.39 -1.40
C ILE A 289 -17.07 9.54 -2.56
N ASN A 290 -16.19 9.06 -3.43
CA ASN A 290 -16.54 8.20 -4.56
C ASN A 290 -16.62 6.70 -4.22
N GLY A 291 -16.45 6.32 -2.94
CA GLY A 291 -16.55 4.92 -2.49
C GLY A 291 -15.42 4.02 -2.99
N LEU A 292 -14.24 4.60 -3.27
CA LEU A 292 -13.03 3.91 -3.73
C LEU A 292 -12.01 3.69 -2.63
N SER A 293 -12.19 4.29 -1.44
CA SER A 293 -11.33 4.09 -0.28
C SER A 293 -12.16 3.79 0.98
N PRO A 294 -11.79 2.75 1.76
CA PRO A 294 -12.40 2.50 3.08
C PRO A 294 -11.80 3.37 4.19
N VAL A 295 -10.79 4.19 3.89
CA VAL A 295 -10.08 5.00 4.89
C VAL A 295 -10.99 6.12 5.37
N GLY A 296 -11.24 6.16 6.68
CA GLY A 296 -12.13 7.14 7.29
C GLY A 296 -11.59 8.58 7.27
N VAL A 297 -12.50 9.53 7.42
CA VAL A 297 -12.30 10.99 7.45
C VAL A 297 -11.16 11.46 8.38
N GLY A 298 -10.84 10.71 9.44
CA GLY A 298 -9.77 11.07 10.38
C GLY A 298 -8.35 10.87 9.85
N TRP A 299 -8.18 10.36 8.63
CA TRP A 299 -6.89 9.91 8.09
C TRP A 299 -6.52 10.55 6.74
N TRP A 300 -7.29 11.55 6.30
CA TRP A 300 -7.00 12.36 5.12
C TRP A 300 -6.34 13.69 5.48
#